data_AF-A0A5C4T549-F1
#
_entry.id   AF-A0A5C4T549-F1
#
_cell.length_a   1.000
_cell.length_b   1.000
_cell.length_c   1.000
_cell.angle_alpha   90.00
_cell.angle_beta   90.00
_cell.angle_gamma   90.00
#
_symmetry.space_group_name_H-M   'P 1'
#
loop_
_entity.id
_entity.type
_entity.pdbx_description
1 polymer ?
#
loop_
_entity_poly.entity_id
_entity_poly.type
_entity_poly.pdbx_seq_one_letter_code
_entity_poly.pdbx_strand_id
1 'polypeptide(L)'
;MEAALRAFHNSDSFKEGLLLAVNLGEDSDTTGAVYGQLAGAFYGISSIPATWLDKLAMKETILELAGKLFHVAVNIQIDRSGPL
;
A
#
# COMPACT_ATOMS: atom_id res chain seq x y z
N MET A 1 6.51 -5.85 -12.75
CA MET A 1 5.18 -6.21 -12.19
C MET A 1 5.13 -7.65 -11.66
N GLU A 2 5.59 -8.66 -12.41
CA GLU A 2 5.60 -10.07 -11.94
C GLU A 2 6.35 -10.26 -10.61
N ALA A 3 7.51 -9.59 -10.45
CA ALA A 3 8.30 -9.61 -9.23
C ALA A 3 7.51 -9.18 -7.97
N ALA A 4 6.68 -8.13 -8.07
CA ALA A 4 5.87 -7.65 -6.95
C ALA A 4 4.78 -8.65 -6.56
N LEU A 5 4.13 -9.28 -7.55
CA LEU A 5 3.12 -10.30 -7.31
C LEU A 5 3.72 -11.57 -6.71
N ARG A 6 4.89 -12.00 -7.22
CA ARG A 6 5.64 -13.12 -6.64
C ARG A 6 6.05 -12.82 -5.20
N ALA A 7 6.56 -11.63 -4.91
CA ALA A 7 6.93 -11.25 -3.55
C ALA A 7 5.72 -11.24 -2.60
N PHE A 8 4.58 -10.72 -3.06
CA PHE A 8 3.32 -10.75 -2.31
C PHE A 8 2.83 -12.18 -2.06
N HIS A 9 2.89 -13.06 -3.06
CA HIS A 9 2.44 -14.45 -2.92
C HIS A 9 3.36 -15.30 -2.03
N ASN A 10 4.65 -14.96 -1.95
CA ASN A 10 5.66 -15.73 -1.19
C ASN A 10 6.06 -15.06 0.13
N SER A 11 5.19 -14.27 0.74
CA SER A 11 5.45 -13.65 2.04
C SER A 11 4.18 -13.58 2.89
N ASP A 12 4.35 -13.60 4.21
CA ASP A 12 3.24 -13.59 5.17
C ASP A 12 3.04 -12.22 5.85
N SER A 13 3.85 -11.22 5.48
CA SER A 13 3.78 -9.88 6.05
C SER A 13 4.20 -8.79 5.05
N PHE A 14 3.67 -7.58 5.25
CA PHE A 14 4.05 -6.40 4.47
C PHE A 14 5.59 -6.23 4.45
N LYS A 15 6.22 -6.35 5.62
CA LYS A 15 7.67 -6.17 5.79
C LYS A 15 8.46 -7.20 4.98
N GLU A 16 8.16 -8.48 5.16
CA GLU A 16 8.87 -9.57 4.50
C GLU A 16 8.76 -9.45 2.98
N GLY A 17 7.55 -9.28 2.45
CA GLY A 17 7.36 -9.19 1.01
C GLY A 17 7.94 -7.91 0.42
N LEU A 18 7.96 -6.77 1.14
CA LEU A 18 8.60 -5.56 0.61
C LEU A 18 10.11 -5.76 0.50
N LEU A 19 10.73 -6.37 1.52
CA LEU A 19 12.16 -6.70 1.47
C LEU A 19 12.46 -7.68 0.34
N LEU A 20 11.60 -8.68 0.11
CA LEU A 20 11.73 -9.58 -1.03
C LEU A 20 11.61 -8.82 -2.35
N ALA A 21 10.61 -7.94 -2.50
CA ALA A 21 10.32 -7.18 -3.71
C ALA A 21 11.48 -6.25 -4.13
N VAL A 22 12.06 -5.50 -3.18
CA VAL A 22 13.10 -4.50 -3.51
C VAL A 22 14.49 -5.09 -3.68
N ASN A 23 14.76 -6.29 -3.15
CA ASN A 23 16.07 -6.95 -3.27
C ASN A 23 16.23 -7.80 -4.55
N LEU A 24 15.28 -7.74 -5.50
CA LEU A 24 15.35 -8.48 -6.78
C LEU A 24 16.24 -7.80 -7.84
N GLY A 25 16.80 -6.63 -7.57
CA GLY A 25 17.99 -6.10 -8.26
C GLY A 25 17.79 -5.32 -9.56
N GLU A 26 16.72 -5.56 -10.35
CA GLU A 26 16.58 -4.91 -11.66
C GLU A 26 15.83 -3.55 -11.60
N ASP A 27 14.61 -3.55 -11.06
CA ASP A 27 13.70 -2.39 -11.05
C ASP A 27 13.04 -2.29 -9.67
N SER A 28 13.89 -2.08 -8.66
CA SER A 28 13.54 -2.18 -7.24
C SER A 28 12.54 -1.12 -6.78
N ASP A 29 12.61 0.09 -7.35
CA ASP A 29 11.74 1.21 -7.03
C ASP A 29 10.34 0.99 -7.57
N THR A 30 10.21 0.64 -8.85
CA THR A 30 8.89 0.33 -9.45
C THR A 30 8.30 -0.92 -8.82
N THR A 31 9.11 -1.97 -8.60
CA THR A 31 8.64 -3.22 -7.97
C THR A 31 8.20 -2.99 -6.53
N GLY A 32 8.97 -2.22 -5.75
CA GLY A 32 8.62 -1.84 -4.38
C GLY A 32 7.34 -1.00 -4.32
N ALA A 33 7.16 -0.06 -5.25
CA ALA A 33 5.95 0.77 -5.32
C ALA A 33 4.70 -0.05 -5.64
N VAL A 34 4.76 -0.93 -6.65
CA VAL A 34 3.64 -1.81 -7.03
C VAL A 34 3.32 -2.80 -5.89
N TYR A 35 4.34 -3.40 -5.29
CA TYR A 35 4.15 -4.26 -4.11
C TYR A 35 3.48 -3.48 -2.97
N GLY A 36 3.98 -2.27 -2.67
CA GLY A 36 3.49 -1.44 -1.56
C GLY A 36 2.02 -1.06 -1.70
N GLN A 37 1.55 -0.80 -2.93
CA GLN A 37 0.13 -0.55 -3.19
C GLN A 37 -0.73 -1.79 -2.90
N LEU A 38 -0.33 -2.96 -3.43
CA LEU A 38 -1.07 -4.20 -3.27
C LEU A 38 -1.07 -4.68 -1.80
N ALA A 39 0.12 -4.82 -1.22
CA ALA A 39 0.29 -5.31 0.14
C ALA A 39 -0.27 -4.31 1.16
N GLY A 40 -0.16 -3.01 0.92
CA GLY A 40 -0.73 -1.97 1.78
C GLY A 40 -2.26 -2.00 1.79
N ALA A 41 -2.89 -2.26 0.65
CA ALA A 41 -4.35 -2.43 0.57
C ALA A 41 -4.82 -3.72 1.27
N PHE A 42 -4.04 -4.79 1.20
CA PHE A 42 -4.39 -6.10 1.79
C PHE A 42 -4.13 -6.16 3.30
N TYR A 43 -2.92 -5.82 3.75
CA TYR A 43 -2.51 -5.93 5.15
C TYR A 43 -2.89 -4.69 5.98
N GLY A 44 -3.20 -3.57 5.33
CA GLY A 44 -3.53 -2.29 5.98
C GLY A 44 -2.31 -1.53 6.49
N ILE A 45 -2.50 -0.22 6.73
CA ILE A 45 -1.42 0.69 7.16
C ILE A 45 -0.74 0.28 8.47
N SER A 46 -1.47 -0.31 9.41
CA SER A 46 -0.96 -0.76 10.70
C SER A 46 0.05 -1.91 10.60
N SER A 47 0.09 -2.61 9.46
CA SER A 47 1.08 -3.67 9.19
C SER A 47 2.45 -3.14 8.74
N ILE A 48 2.53 -1.88 8.33
CA ILE A 48 3.77 -1.26 7.88
C ILE A 48 4.63 -0.97 9.11
N PRO A 49 5.92 -1.36 9.13
CA PRO A 49 6.81 -1.03 10.25
C PRO A 49 6.80 0.46 10.56
N ALA A 50 6.48 0.83 11.79
CA ALA A 50 6.41 2.24 12.21
C ALA A 50 7.72 2.98 11.93
N THR A 51 8.86 2.31 12.12
CA THR A 51 10.19 2.86 11.82
C THR A 51 10.44 3.19 10.35
N TRP A 52 9.67 2.60 9.42
CA TRP A 52 9.69 2.97 8.00
C TRP A 52 8.80 4.17 7.74
N LEU A 53 7.59 4.19 8.33
CA LEU A 53 6.68 5.32 8.24
C LEU A 53 7.31 6.60 8.81
N ASP A 54 8.01 6.51 9.93
CA ASP A 54 8.67 7.66 10.57
C ASP A 54 9.79 8.29 9.72
N LYS A 55 10.31 7.55 8.75
CA LYS A 55 11.34 8.03 7.80
C LYS A 55 10.74 8.45 6.45
N LEU A 56 9.45 8.22 6.23
CA LEU A 56 8.80 8.51 4.96
C LEU A 56 8.71 10.02 4.75
N ALA A 57 9.35 10.51 3.70
CA ALA A 57 9.23 11.90 3.29
C ALA A 57 7.76 12.22 2.97
N MET A 58 7.29 13.39 3.41
CA MET A 58 5.91 13.85 3.20
C MET A 58 4.83 12.92 3.76
N LYS A 59 5.15 12.09 4.77
CA LYS A 59 4.21 11.15 5.41
C LYS A 59 2.84 11.78 5.69
N GLU A 60 2.81 12.93 6.37
CA GLU A 60 1.56 13.59 6.74
C GLU A 60 0.72 14.02 5.53
N THR A 61 1.36 14.57 4.49
CA THR A 61 0.68 14.94 3.25
C THR A 61 0.10 13.73 2.53
N ILE A 62 0.83 12.61 2.49
CA ILE A 62 0.36 11.36 1.87
C ILE A 62 -0.85 10.82 2.64
N LEU A 63 -0.80 10.80 3.97
CA LEU A 63 -1.90 10.34 4.81
C LEU A 63 -3.15 11.22 4.68
N GLU A 64 -2.97 12.54 4.61
CA GLU A 64 -4.06 13.49 4.39
C GLU A 64 -4.75 13.24 3.04
N LEU A 65 -3.97 13.06 1.97
CA LEU A 65 -4.50 12.75 0.64
C LEU A 65 -5.22 11.41 0.60
N ALA A 66 -4.65 10.37 1.22
CA ALA A 66 -5.29 9.06 1.32
C ALA A 66 -6.64 9.15 2.06
N GLY A 67 -6.70 9.90 3.18
CA GLY A 67 -7.93 10.14 3.92
C GLY A 67 -8.99 10.89 3.10
N LYS A 68 -8.59 11.92 2.35
CA LYS A 68 -9.49 12.66 1.43
C LYS A 68 -10.06 11.74 0.33
N LEU A 69 -9.21 10.93 -0.30
CA LEU A 69 -9.64 9.98 -1.32
C LEU A 69 -10.61 8.93 -0.75
N PHE A 70 -10.31 8.39 0.44
CA PHE A 70 -11.19 7.45 1.12
C PHE A 70 -12.56 8.07 1.41
N HIS A 71 -12.60 9.29 1.94
CA HIS A 71 -13.86 9.99 2.22
C HIS A 71 -14.70 10.18 0.95
N VAL A 72 -14.08 10.59 -0.16
CA VAL A 72 -14.77 10.71 -1.46
C VAL A 72 -15.31 9.36 -1.92
N ALA A 73 -14.51 8.28 -1.84
CA ALA A 73 -14.93 6.95 -2.26
C ALA A 73 -16.12 6.42 -1.45
N VAL A 74 -16.11 6.61 -0.13
CA VAL A 74 -17.20 6.18 0.77
C VAL A 74 -18.47 7.00 0.52
N ASN A 75 -18.36 8.32 0.35
CA ASN A 75 -19.54 9.15 0.07
C ASN A 75 -20.20 8.81 -1.26
N ILE A 76 -19.41 8.50 -2.30
CA ILE A 76 -19.94 8.04 -3.59
C ILE A 76 -20.65 6.68 -3.44
N GLN A 77 -20.14 5.78 -2.60
CA GLN A 77 -20.79 4.51 -2.34
C GLN A 77 -22.14 4.70 -1.63
N ILE A 78 -22.22 5.61 -0.65
CA ILE A 78 -23.47 5.91 0.08
C ILE A 78 -24.53 6.47 -0.88
N ASP A 79 -24.17 7.41 -1.75
CA ASP A 79 -25.07 8.00 -2.75
C ASP A 79 -25.61 6.95 -3.74
N ARG A 80 -24.77 5.99 -4.14
CA ARG A 80 -25.17 4.86 -5.01
C ARG A 80 -26.03 3.80 -4.32
N SER A 81 -26.11 3.82 -3.00
CA SER A 81 -26.93 2.92 -2.19
C SER A 81 -28.22 3.58 -1.68
N GLY A 82 -28.73 4.61 -2.38
CA GLY A 82 -30.01 5.27 -2.10
C GLY A 82 -31.18 4.30 -1.88
N PRO A 83 -32.26 4.74 -1.20
CA PRO A 83 -33.25 3.83 -0.62
C PRO A 83 -33.88 2.93 -1.68
N LEU A 84 -33.95 1.63 -1.38
CA LEU A 84 -34.66 0.60 -2.16
C LEU A 84 -36.11 1.00 -2.44
#